data_AF-A0A920T400-F1
#
_entry.id   AF-A0A920T400-F1
#
_cell.length_a   1.000
_cell.length_b   1.000
_cell.length_c   1.000
_cell.angle_alpha   90.00
_cell.angle_beta   90.00
_cell.angle_gamma   90.00
#
_symmetry.space_group_name_H-M   'P 1'
#
loop_
_entity.id
_entity.type
_entity.pdbx_description
1 polymer ?
#
loop_
_entity_poly.entity_id
_entity_poly.type
_entity_poly.pdbx_seq_one_letter_code
_entity_poly.pdbx_strand_id
1 'polypeptide(L)'
;MAQKKVKFQGLPSRICWLGYGQRAKFGLALNAMVKSGELSAPIIIGRDHLDCGSVASPNRETESMKDGSDAVADWPILNALLNTASGASWVSFHHGGGVGMGYSLHSGQVIGCRWYR
;
A
#
# COMPACT_ATOMS: atom_id res chain seq x y z
N MET A 1 -4.77 15.77 -14.00
CA MET A 1 -3.61 15.46 -14.89
C MET A 1 -3.61 14.01 -15.37
N ALA A 2 -3.60 13.01 -14.47
CA ALA A 2 -3.38 11.61 -14.82
C ALA A 2 -4.35 11.05 -15.89
N GLN A 3 -5.63 11.41 -15.83
CA GLN A 3 -6.63 11.00 -16.84
C GLN A 3 -6.27 11.42 -18.27
N LYS A 4 -5.61 12.56 -18.45
CA LYS A 4 -5.23 13.09 -19.77
C LYS A 4 -3.87 12.60 -20.25
N LYS A 5 -2.97 12.25 -19.31
CA LYS A 5 -1.54 12.01 -19.60
C LYS A 5 -1.09 10.56 -19.44
N VAL A 6 -1.82 9.72 -18.69
CA VAL A 6 -1.39 8.35 -18.37
C VAL A 6 -2.31 7.36 -19.07
N LYS A 7 -1.75 6.62 -20.03
CA LYS A 7 -2.41 5.48 -20.69
C LYS A 7 -2.37 4.27 -19.76
N PHE A 8 -3.41 3.45 -19.81
CA PHE A 8 -3.46 2.22 -19.02
C PHE A 8 -2.50 1.14 -19.58
N GLN A 9 -2.03 0.27 -18.68
CA GLN A 9 -1.25 -0.92 -19.00
C GLN A 9 -1.87 -2.10 -18.21
N GLY A 10 -2.37 -3.12 -18.90
CA GLY A 10 -3.12 -4.21 -18.27
C GLY A 10 -4.48 -3.75 -17.71
N LEU A 11 -4.81 -4.20 -16.49
CA LEU A 11 -6.04 -3.77 -15.82
C LEU A 11 -6.02 -2.24 -15.57
N PRO A 12 -7.06 -1.48 -15.96
CA PRO A 12 -7.13 -0.05 -15.71
C PRO A 12 -6.92 0.27 -14.22
N SER A 13 -5.80 0.93 -13.92
CA SER A 13 -5.35 1.21 -12.56
C SER A 13 -5.08 2.71 -12.37
N ARG A 14 -5.17 3.18 -11.13
CA ARG A 14 -4.95 4.59 -10.80
C ARG A 14 -4.11 4.74 -9.53
N ILE A 15 -3.03 5.50 -9.64
CA ILE A 15 -2.31 6.02 -8.48
C ILE A 15 -2.96 7.31 -7.99
N CYS A 16 -3.18 7.42 -6.69
CA CYS A 16 -3.63 8.63 -6.02
C CYS A 16 -3.04 8.63 -4.61
N TRP A 17 -2.23 9.64 -4.29
CA TRP A 17 -1.65 9.78 -2.96
C TRP A 17 -2.71 10.31 -2.00
N LEU A 18 -3.04 9.49 -1.00
CA LEU A 18 -3.99 9.81 0.06
C LEU A 18 -3.34 9.55 1.41
N GLY A 19 -3.62 10.42 2.38
CA GLY A 19 -3.10 10.30 3.75
C GLY A 19 -3.95 9.40 4.65
N TYR A 20 -3.60 9.40 5.94
CA TYR A 20 -4.39 8.76 7.00
C TYR A 20 -5.84 9.28 6.99
N GLY A 21 -6.81 8.40 7.26
CA GLY A 21 -8.25 8.70 7.19
C GLY A 21 -8.81 8.80 5.77
N GLN A 22 -8.11 9.50 4.86
CA GLN A 22 -8.52 9.64 3.45
C GLN A 22 -8.56 8.29 2.72
N ARG A 23 -7.56 7.43 2.97
CA ARG A 23 -7.51 6.07 2.40
C ARG A 23 -8.74 5.24 2.78
N ALA A 24 -9.13 5.26 4.05
CA ALA A 24 -10.31 4.54 4.53
C ALA A 24 -11.60 5.11 3.93
N LYS A 25 -11.76 6.44 3.90
CA LYS A 25 -12.91 7.11 3.27
C LYS A 25 -13.04 6.74 1.79
N PHE A 26 -11.93 6.75 1.05
CA PHE A 26 -11.91 6.38 -0.36
C PHE A 26 -12.23 4.90 -0.58
N GLY A 27 -11.65 4.00 0.21
CA GLY A 27 -11.94 2.57 0.14
C GLY A 27 -13.41 2.23 0.41
N LEU A 28 -14.02 2.85 1.42
CA LEU A 28 -15.44 2.67 1.73
C LEU A 28 -16.33 3.21 0.61
N ALA A 29 -15.99 4.35 0.00
CA ALA A 29 -16.73 4.89 -1.15
C ALA A 29 -16.66 3.95 -2.36
N LEU A 30 -15.47 3.44 -2.70
CA LEU A 30 -15.32 2.44 -3.76
C LEU A 30 -16.12 1.18 -3.48
N ASN A 31 -16.10 0.68 -2.23
CA ASN A 31 -16.87 -0.49 -1.86
C ASN A 31 -18.38 -0.24 -1.97
N ALA A 32 -18.87 0.95 -1.63
CA ALA A 32 -20.27 1.33 -1.84
C ALA A 32 -20.65 1.37 -3.33
N MET A 33 -19.78 1.87 -4.20
CA MET A 33 -20.00 1.87 -5.66
C MET A 33 -19.98 0.45 -6.26
N VAL A 34 -19.14 -0.45 -5.72
CA VAL A 34 -19.21 -1.88 -6.08
C VAL A 34 -20.54 -2.49 -5.61
N LYS A 35 -21.03 -2.12 -4.41
CA LYS A 35 -22.33 -2.58 -3.91
C LYS A 35 -23.48 -2.19 -4.82
N SER A 36 -23.50 -0.92 -5.21
CA SER A 36 -24.60 -0.33 -5.98
C SER A 36 -24.62 -0.80 -7.43
N GLY A 37 -23.51 -1.41 -7.90
CA GLY A 37 -23.32 -1.78 -9.30
C GLY A 37 -22.87 -0.63 -10.19
N GLU A 38 -22.57 0.56 -9.62
CA GLU A 38 -21.95 1.66 -10.36
C GLU A 38 -20.58 1.24 -10.91
N LEU A 39 -19.82 0.47 -10.14
CA LEU A 39 -18.64 -0.24 -10.62
C LEU A 39 -19.03 -1.67 -10.99
N SER A 40 -18.70 -2.08 -12.21
CA SER A 40 -19.12 -3.35 -12.81
C SER A 40 -18.48 -4.59 -12.19
N ALA A 41 -17.41 -4.43 -11.40
CA ALA A 41 -16.68 -5.51 -10.77
C ALA A 41 -15.99 -5.02 -9.49
N PRO A 42 -15.58 -5.96 -8.59
CA PRO A 42 -14.78 -5.61 -7.43
C PRO A 42 -13.48 -4.88 -7.78
N ILE A 43 -13.06 -3.99 -6.88
CA ILE A 43 -11.83 -3.21 -7.00
C ILE A 43 -10.80 -3.70 -5.99
N ILE A 44 -9.54 -3.75 -6.41
CA ILE A 44 -8.41 -4.06 -5.55
C ILE A 44 -7.72 -2.76 -5.15
N ILE A 45 -7.51 -2.55 -3.85
CA ILE A 45 -6.78 -1.41 -3.30
C ILE A 45 -5.47 -1.93 -2.72
N GLY A 46 -4.37 -1.48 -3.30
CA GLY A 46 -3.02 -1.76 -2.82
C GLY A 46 -2.15 -0.52 -2.84
N ARG A 47 -0.86 -0.73 -2.61
CA ARG A 47 0.20 0.27 -2.69
C ARG A 47 1.53 -0.40 -3.02
N ASP A 48 2.52 0.41 -3.35
CA ASP A 48 3.91 -0.04 -3.28
C ASP A 48 4.30 -0.34 -1.81
N HIS A 49 5.39 -1.07 -1.61
CA HIS A 49 6.01 -1.26 -0.30
C HIS A 49 6.70 0.01 0.21
N LEU A 50 7.01 0.98 -0.69
CA LEU A 50 7.35 2.35 -0.33
C LEU A 50 6.09 3.07 0.16
N ASP A 51 5.96 3.22 1.47
CA ASP A 51 4.90 3.96 2.13
C ASP A 51 5.35 4.42 3.53
N CYS A 52 4.61 5.33 4.15
CA CYS A 52 5.00 6.05 5.36
C CYS A 52 5.36 5.20 6.59
N GLY A 53 5.04 3.91 6.60
CA GLY A 53 5.32 3.02 7.73
C GLY A 53 5.52 1.57 7.35
N SER A 54 5.93 1.29 6.10
CA SER A 54 6.07 -0.09 5.60
C SER A 54 7.45 -0.43 5.07
N VAL A 55 8.46 0.40 5.35
CA VAL A 55 9.83 0.17 4.86
C VAL A 55 10.86 0.71 5.86
N ALA A 56 11.92 -0.05 6.05
CA ALA A 56 13.19 0.39 6.60
C ALA A 56 14.25 0.22 5.50
N SER A 57 14.90 1.32 5.11
CA SER A 57 15.80 1.42 3.96
C SER A 57 16.73 2.64 4.17
N PRO A 58 17.86 2.49 4.89
CA PRO A 58 18.71 3.60 5.33
C PRO A 58 19.34 4.44 4.20
N ASN A 59 19.39 3.90 2.98
CA ASN A 59 19.94 4.60 1.81
C ASN A 59 18.83 5.19 0.92
N ARG A 60 17.58 5.24 1.41
CA ARG A 60 16.43 5.68 0.63
C ARG A 60 15.29 6.19 1.53
N GLU A 61 14.31 5.36 1.91
CA GLU A 61 13.10 5.84 2.60
C GLU A 61 13.28 6.27 4.05
N THR A 62 14.23 5.65 4.76
CA THR A 62 14.53 5.97 6.16
C THR A 62 15.91 6.60 6.28
N GLU A 63 16.42 7.19 5.19
CA GLU A 63 17.68 7.92 5.20
C GLU A 63 17.58 9.19 6.05
N SER A 64 18.53 9.37 6.96
CA SER A 64 18.66 10.55 7.82
C SER A 64 17.42 10.82 8.66
N MET A 65 16.88 9.80 9.31
CA MET A 65 15.83 9.99 10.30
C MET A 65 16.37 10.89 11.42
N LYS A 66 15.54 11.83 11.89
CA LYS A 66 15.97 12.89 12.81
C LYS A 66 16.53 12.37 14.13
N ASP A 67 16.14 11.17 14.52
CA ASP A 67 16.54 10.46 15.73
C ASP A 67 17.60 9.37 15.47
N GLY A 68 18.09 9.25 14.24
CA GLY A 68 19.07 8.25 13.83
C GLY A 68 18.50 6.82 13.74
N SER A 69 17.18 6.66 13.68
CA SER A 69 16.51 5.34 13.64
C SER A 69 16.54 4.67 12.25
N ASP A 70 17.40 5.12 11.34
CA ASP A 70 17.40 4.79 9.91
C ASP A 70 17.30 3.27 9.65
N ALA A 71 18.05 2.47 10.42
CA ALA A 71 18.15 1.02 10.26
C ALA A 71 17.15 0.21 11.13
N VAL A 72 16.26 0.85 11.88
CA VAL A 72 15.29 0.14 12.72
C VAL A 72 14.23 -0.53 11.85
N ALA A 73 14.28 -1.86 11.77
CA ALA A 73 13.42 -2.66 10.89
C ALA A 73 12.19 -3.30 11.56
N ASP A 74 11.92 -2.98 12.83
CA ASP A 74 10.73 -3.47 13.52
C ASP A 74 9.43 -2.97 12.86
N TRP A 75 9.44 -1.73 12.37
CA TRP A 75 8.28 -1.06 11.77
C TRP A 75 7.68 -1.79 10.56
N PRO A 76 8.43 -2.16 9.51
CA PRO A 76 7.87 -2.91 8.39
C PRO A 76 7.37 -4.32 8.79
N ILE A 77 7.95 -4.95 9.83
CA ILE A 77 7.47 -6.23 10.37
C ILE A 77 6.13 -6.03 11.07
N LEU A 78 6.03 -5.04 11.97
CA LEU A 78 4.78 -4.67 12.65
C LEU A 78 3.70 -4.26 11.65
N ASN A 79 4.06 -3.58 10.56
CA ASN A 79 3.14 -3.23 9.49
C ASN A 79 2.55 -4.48 8.82
N ALA A 80 3.37 -5.50 8.52
CA ALA A 80 2.87 -6.75 7.98
C ALA A 80 1.94 -7.45 8.97
N LEU A 81 2.38 -7.65 10.22
CA LEU A 81 1.60 -8.32 11.26
C LEU A 81 0.25 -7.61 11.52
N LEU A 82 0.26 -6.28 11.59
CA LEU A 82 -0.94 -5.49 11.83
C LEU A 82 -1.91 -5.56 10.65
N ASN A 83 -1.42 -5.53 9.40
CA ASN A 83 -2.28 -5.66 8.23
C ASN A 83 -2.88 -7.08 8.12
N THR A 84 -2.13 -8.11 8.52
CA THR A 84 -2.66 -9.48 8.63
C THR A 84 -3.77 -9.54 9.68
N ALA A 85 -3.52 -8.99 10.88
CA ALA A 85 -4.52 -8.96 11.95
C ALA A 85 -5.75 -8.11 11.60
N SER A 86 -5.58 -7.06 10.80
CA SER A 86 -6.65 -6.14 10.38
C SER A 86 -7.50 -6.66 9.22
N GLY A 87 -7.18 -7.84 8.66
CA GLY A 87 -7.98 -8.46 7.60
C GLY A 87 -7.69 -7.96 6.19
N ALA A 88 -6.44 -7.56 5.89
CA ALA A 88 -6.02 -7.38 4.51
C ALA A 88 -6.26 -8.68 3.71
N SER A 89 -6.60 -8.55 2.42
CA SER A 89 -6.85 -9.73 1.56
C SER A 89 -5.57 -10.52 1.30
N TRP A 90 -4.42 -9.83 1.20
CA TRP A 90 -3.11 -10.45 1.33
C TRP A 90 -2.08 -9.45 1.84
N VAL A 91 -1.03 -10.00 2.46
CA VAL A 91 0.10 -9.27 3.02
C VAL A 91 1.39 -9.93 2.54
N SER A 92 2.42 -9.13 2.31
CA SER A 92 3.75 -9.60 1.94
C SER A 92 4.81 -8.90 2.80
N PHE A 93 5.92 -9.59 3.06
CA PHE A 93 7.11 -9.03 3.69
C PHE A 93 8.33 -9.47 2.88
N HIS A 94 9.09 -8.50 2.37
CA HIS A 94 10.18 -8.73 1.43
C HIS A 94 11.47 -8.06 1.91
N HIS A 95 12.57 -8.50 1.32
CA HIS A 95 13.92 -8.02 1.57
C HIS A 95 14.55 -7.50 0.27
N GLY A 96 15.26 -6.38 0.36
CA GLY A 96 16.14 -5.84 -0.68
C GLY A 96 15.47 -5.21 -1.90
N GLY A 97 14.17 -4.94 -1.84
CA GLY A 97 13.48 -4.20 -2.89
C GLY A 97 14.02 -2.78 -3.04
N GLY A 98 14.22 -2.34 -4.28
CA GLY A 98 14.70 -1.01 -4.62
C GLY A 98 16.22 -0.82 -4.50
N VAL A 99 16.80 -1.19 -3.36
CA VAL A 99 18.22 -0.91 -3.02
C VAL A 99 19.11 -2.16 -2.98
N GLY A 100 18.58 -3.35 -3.27
CA GLY A 100 19.34 -4.59 -3.34
C GLY A 100 19.48 -5.31 -2.00
N MET A 101 20.05 -6.51 -2.05
CA MET A 101 20.19 -7.40 -0.89
C MET A 101 20.99 -6.73 0.24
N GLY A 102 20.47 -6.82 1.46
CA GLY A 102 21.07 -6.31 2.69
C GLY A 102 20.64 -4.90 3.08
N TYR A 103 19.94 -4.17 2.19
CA TYR A 103 19.74 -2.74 2.35
C TYR A 103 18.29 -2.30 2.64
N SER A 104 17.31 -3.20 2.55
CA SER A 104 15.93 -2.85 2.91
C SER A 104 15.10 -4.03 3.41
N LEU A 105 14.16 -3.72 4.30
CA LEU A 105 13.10 -4.61 4.77
C LEU A 105 11.77 -3.88 4.65
N HIS A 106 10.78 -4.49 4.00
CA HIS A 106 9.56 -3.75 3.65
C HIS A 106 8.35 -4.66 3.43
N SER A 107 7.15 -4.14 3.72
CA SER A 107 5.89 -4.87 3.66
C SER A 107 4.86 -4.25 2.72
N GLY A 108 4.10 -5.13 2.07
CA GLY A 108 3.01 -4.80 1.17
C GLY A 108 1.69 -5.26 1.78
N GLN A 109 0.62 -4.55 1.45
CA GLN A 109 -0.73 -4.95 1.81
C GLN A 109 -1.68 -4.63 0.67
N VAL A 110 -2.67 -5.50 0.49
CA VAL A 110 -3.74 -5.29 -0.47
C VAL A 110 -5.06 -5.76 0.12
N ILE A 111 -6.13 -5.00 -0.15
CA ILE A 111 -7.49 -5.31 0.26
C ILE A 111 -8.46 -5.23 -0.92
N GLY A 112 -9.37 -6.20 -1.02
CA GLY A 112 -10.43 -6.21 -2.02
C GLY A 112 -11.69 -5.48 -1.53
N CYS A 113 -12.14 -4.49 -2.28
CA CYS A 113 -13.50 -3.95 -2.18
C CYS A 113 -14.46 -4.92 -2.87
N ARG A 114 -14.86 -5.95 -2.13
CA ARG A 114 -15.77 -7.00 -2.56
C ARG A 114 -16.97 -6.95 -1.62
N TRP A 115 -18.14 -6.55 -2.14
CA TRP A 115 -19.36 -6.79 -1.39
C TRP A 115 -19.61 -8.29 -1.36
N TYR A 116 -19.54 -8.88 -0.17
CA TYR A 116 -20.10 -10.21 0.07
C TYR A 116 -21.62 -10.05 -0.03
N ARG A 117 -22.22 -10.70 -1.02
CA ARG A 117 -23.67 -10.97 -0.99
C ARG A 117 -23.94 -12.01 0.08
#